data_AF-A0AA38HM07-F1
#
_entry.id   AF-A0AA38HM07-F1
#
_cell.length_a   1.000
_cell.length_b   1.000
_cell.length_c   1.000
_cell.angle_alpha   90.00
_cell.angle_beta   90.00
_cell.angle_gamma   90.00
#
_symmetry.space_group_name_H-M   'P 1'
#
loop_
_entity.id
_entity.type
_entity.pdbx_description
1 polymer ?
#
loop_
_entity_poly.entity_id
_entity_poly.type
_entity_poly.pdbx_seq_one_letter_code
_entity_poly.pdbx_strand_id
1 'polypeptide(L)'
;MGKLYEQVIVPRLRKEMEEKRAVSDNQYEFRPSRSTENAMEKVLQQVEVERKGEYRYNNLYLLVSLNVKNAFSSARSNSIIRKIKRRQMSVELTSVVQSYPSDR
;
A
#
# COMPACT_ATOMS: atom_id res chain seq x y z
N MET A 1 -5.19 24.79 8.55
CA MET A 1 -4.64 24.79 7.18
C MET A 1 -4.16 23.41 6.70
N GLY A 2 -3.45 22.62 7.50
CA GLY A 2 -2.90 21.31 7.06
C GLY A 2 -3.90 20.30 6.47
N LYS A 3 -5.10 20.14 7.08
CA LYS A 3 -6.11 19.20 6.56
C LYS A 3 -6.66 19.54 5.17
N LEU A 4 -6.84 20.83 4.87
CA LEU A 4 -7.30 21.28 3.55
C LEU A 4 -6.20 21.03 2.50
N TYR A 5 -4.95 21.26 2.87
CA TYR A 5 -3.81 20.96 2.01
C TYR A 5 -3.68 19.46 1.72
N GLU A 6 -3.85 18.61 2.74
CA GLU A 6 -3.88 17.15 2.58
C GLU A 6 -5.00 16.69 1.63
N GLN A 7 -6.19 17.30 1.70
CA GLN A 7 -7.30 17.01 0.80
C GLN A 7 -6.97 17.29 -0.68
N VAL A 8 -6.00 18.15 -0.97
CA VAL A 8 -5.54 18.44 -2.35
C VAL A 8 -4.36 17.54 -2.75
N ILE A 9 -3.40 17.34 -1.85
CA ILE A 9 -2.16 16.60 -2.15
C ILE A 9 -2.38 15.08 -2.20
N VAL A 10 -3.15 14.53 -1.26
CA VAL A 10 -3.35 13.07 -1.17
C VAL A 10 -3.98 12.49 -2.45
N PRO A 11 -5.05 13.09 -3.03
CA PRO A 11 -5.60 12.59 -4.29
C PRO A 11 -4.61 12.65 -5.46
N ARG A 12 -3.78 13.70 -5.53
CA ARG A 12 -2.76 13.85 -6.59
C ARG A 12 -1.67 12.79 -6.47
N LEU A 13 -1.15 12.58 -5.26
CA LEU A 13 -0.18 11.52 -4.97
C LEU A 13 -0.76 10.15 -5.33
N ARG A 14 -2.00 9.88 -4.93
CA ARG A 14 -2.67 8.61 -5.21
C ARG A 14 -2.81 8.38 -6.71
N LYS A 15 -3.31 9.37 -7.45
CA LYS A 15 -3.47 9.29 -8.91
C LYS A 15 -2.15 8.95 -9.60
N GLU A 16 -1.08 9.68 -9.26
CA GLU A 16 0.23 9.44 -9.86
C GLU A 16 0.80 8.05 -9.49
N MET A 17 0.62 7.62 -8.24
CA MET A 17 1.03 6.29 -7.81
C MET A 17 0.29 5.17 -8.55
N GLU A 18 -1.00 5.36 -8.87
CA GLU A 18 -1.79 4.41 -9.66
C GLU A 18 -1.35 4.39 -11.13
N GLU A 19 -1.19 5.56 -11.76
CA GLU A 19 -0.72 5.69 -13.15
C GLU A 19 0.66 5.03 -13.34
N LYS A 20 1.55 5.17 -12.35
CA LYS A 20 2.90 4.59 -12.37
C LYS A 20 2.97 3.15 -11.84
N ARG A 21 1.83 2.53 -11.50
CA ARG A 21 1.77 1.19 -10.87
C ARG A 21 2.74 1.06 -9.68
N ALA A 22 2.88 2.13 -8.91
CA ALA A 22 3.81 2.22 -7.78
C ALA A 22 3.31 1.46 -6.53
N VAL A 23 2.06 1.02 -6.56
CA VAL A 23 1.33 0.27 -5.52
C VAL A 23 1.06 -1.14 -6.02
N SER A 24 1.15 -2.13 -5.13
CA SER A 24 0.84 -3.52 -5.47
C SER A 24 -0.67 -3.73 -5.66
N ASP A 25 -1.03 -4.64 -6.57
CA ASP A 25 -2.42 -5.13 -6.70
C ASP A 25 -2.89 -5.93 -5.49
N ASN A 26 -1.98 -6.37 -4.63
CA ASN A 26 -2.30 -7.00 -3.35
C ASN A 26 -2.27 -6.01 -2.17
N GLN A 27 -2.14 -4.71 -2.43
CA GLN A 27 -2.35 -3.68 -1.42
C GLN A 27 -3.84 -3.31 -1.40
N TYR A 28 -4.45 -3.43 -0.23
CA TYR A 28 -5.88 -3.18 -0.03
C TYR A 28 -6.11 -1.92 0.78
N GLU A 29 -5.39 -1.78 1.88
CA GLU A 29 -5.52 -0.61 2.75
C GLU A 29 -5.04 0.68 2.06
N PHE A 30 -5.69 1.79 2.39
CA PHE A 30 -5.47 3.14 1.84
C PHE A 30 -5.74 3.29 0.34
N ARG A 31 -6.42 2.32 -0.28
CA ARG A 31 -6.90 2.40 -1.67
C ARG A 31 -8.41 2.63 -1.73
N PRO A 32 -8.92 3.40 -2.71
CA PRO A 32 -10.36 3.50 -2.94
C PRO A 32 -10.92 2.11 -3.26
N SER A 33 -12.12 1.82 -2.75
CA SER A 33 -12.88 0.61 -3.07
C SER A 33 -12.14 -0.70 -2.78
N ARG A 34 -11.20 -0.70 -1.82
CA ARG A 34 -10.52 -1.90 -1.34
C ARG A 34 -10.49 -1.87 0.19
N SER A 35 -11.00 -2.93 0.80
CA SER A 35 -11.04 -3.10 2.24
C SER A 35 -10.21 -4.29 2.70
N THR A 36 -10.02 -4.41 4.01
CA THR A 36 -9.47 -5.61 4.64
C THR A 36 -10.31 -6.84 4.35
N GLU A 37 -11.63 -6.70 4.22
CA GLU A 37 -12.54 -7.79 3.83
C GLU A 37 -12.19 -8.30 2.44
N ASN A 38 -11.98 -7.41 1.46
CA ASN A 38 -11.56 -7.83 0.12
C ASN A 38 -10.19 -8.52 0.10
N ALA A 39 -9.30 -8.17 1.03
CA ALA A 39 -8.02 -8.86 1.19
C ALA A 39 -8.24 -10.32 1.66
N MET A 40 -9.09 -10.50 2.67
CA MET A 40 -9.43 -11.82 3.20
C MET A 40 -10.18 -12.68 2.18
N GLU A 41 -11.16 -12.10 1.47
CA GLU A 41 -11.89 -12.77 0.39
C GLU A 41 -10.93 -13.33 -0.66
N LYS A 42 -9.92 -12.55 -1.10
CA LYS A 42 -8.95 -13.03 -2.08
C LYS A 42 -8.14 -14.23 -1.59
N VAL A 43 -7.72 -14.22 -0.33
CA VAL A 43 -6.98 -15.34 0.27
C VAL A 43 -7.85 -16.58 0.33
N LEU A 44 -9.10 -16.46 0.78
CA LEU A 44 -10.04 -17.57 0.87
C LEU A 44 -10.37 -18.14 -0.52
N GLN A 45 -10.60 -17.29 -1.52
CA GLN A 45 -10.82 -17.71 -2.90
C GLN A 45 -9.63 -18.49 -3.46
N GLN A 46 -8.40 -18.06 -3.19
CA GLN A 46 -7.20 -18.76 -3.63
C GLN A 46 -7.13 -20.17 -3.03
N VAL A 47 -7.34 -20.29 -1.72
CA VAL A 47 -7.40 -21.58 -1.02
C VAL A 47 -8.50 -22.48 -1.61
N GLU A 48 -9.66 -21.92 -1.92
CA GLU A 48 -10.79 -22.69 -2.44
C GLU A 48 -10.56 -23.20 -3.87
N VAL A 49 -9.94 -22.39 -4.73
CA VAL A 49 -9.52 -22.80 -6.08
C VAL A 49 -8.50 -23.94 -6.01
N GLU A 50 -7.49 -23.80 -5.16
CA GLU A 50 -6.45 -24.83 -4.98
C GLU A 50 -7.03 -26.14 -4.40
N ARG A 51 -8.05 -26.05 -3.54
CA ARG A 51 -8.73 -27.24 -2.99
C ARG A 51 -9.56 -28.01 -4.02
N LYS A 52 -10.10 -27.36 -5.06
CA LYS A 52 -10.91 -28.02 -6.10
C LYS A 52 -10.08 -28.85 -7.08
N GLY A 53 -8.74 -28.71 -7.05
CA GLY A 53 -7.82 -29.31 -8.02
C GLY A 53 -7.61 -30.82 -7.90
N GLU A 54 -7.47 -31.39 -6.70
CA GLU A 54 -7.23 -32.83 -6.54
C GLU A 54 -7.75 -33.31 -5.18
N TYR A 55 -8.78 -34.17 -5.18
CA TYR A 55 -9.33 -34.85 -3.98
C TYR A 55 -8.32 -35.75 -3.24
N ARG A 56 -7.07 -35.79 -3.68
CA ARG A 56 -6.08 -36.81 -3.32
C ARG A 56 -4.97 -36.30 -2.38
N TYR A 57 -4.82 -34.99 -2.22
CA TYR A 57 -3.80 -34.41 -1.36
C TYR A 57 -4.43 -33.48 -0.32
N ASN A 58 -4.20 -33.81 0.96
CA ASN A 58 -4.61 -33.00 2.10
C ASN A 58 -3.67 -31.79 2.21
N ASN A 59 -3.81 -30.82 1.31
CA ASN A 59 -2.93 -29.65 1.24
C ASN A 59 -3.02 -28.85 2.56
N LEU A 60 -1.86 -28.63 3.19
CA LEU A 60 -1.74 -27.78 4.36
C LEU A 60 -1.59 -26.32 3.93
N TYR A 61 -2.51 -25.47 4.34
CA TYR A 61 -2.46 -24.02 4.08
C TYR A 61 -1.91 -23.29 5.30
N LEU A 62 -0.87 -22.48 5.11
CA LEU A 62 -0.23 -21.69 6.17
C LEU A 62 -0.43 -20.19 5.89
N LEU A 63 -1.05 -19.49 6.84
CA LEU A 63 -1.11 -18.03 6.84
C LEU A 63 0.01 -17.49 7.72
N VAL A 64 0.93 -16.71 7.13
CA VAL A 64 1.98 -16.00 7.86
C VAL A 64 1.57 -14.53 8.00
N SER A 65 1.37 -14.06 9.23
CA SER A 65 1.08 -12.66 9.53
C SER A 65 2.31 -11.95 10.08
N LEU A 66 2.53 -10.71 9.64
CA LEU A 66 3.62 -9.85 10.10
C LEU A 66 3.04 -8.52 10.57
N ASN A 67 3.29 -8.15 11.82
CA ASN A 67 2.95 -6.85 12.36
C ASN A 67 4.21 -6.01 12.61
N VAL A 68 4.27 -4.81 12.03
CA VAL A 68 5.41 -3.90 12.17
C VAL A 68 5.12 -2.90 13.29
N LYS A 69 5.78 -3.06 14.43
CA LYS A 69 5.65 -2.15 15.59
C LYS A 69 6.00 -0.72 15.18
N ASN A 70 5.11 0.23 15.51
CA ASN A 70 5.29 1.67 15.27
C ASN A 70 5.65 2.00 13.81
N ALA A 71 5.02 1.35 12.83
CA ALA A 71 5.36 1.51 11.40
C ALA A 71 5.42 2.98 10.94
N PHE A 72 4.50 3.83 11.40
CA PHE A 72 4.49 5.25 11.05
C PHE A 72 5.61 6.04 11.73
N SER A 73 5.86 5.79 13.02
CA SER A 73 6.89 6.52 13.78
C SER A 73 8.32 6.05 13.46
N SER A 74 8.48 4.80 13.03
CA SER A 74 9.79 4.21 12.73
C SER A 74 10.21 4.36 11.26
N ALA A 75 9.28 4.75 10.39
CA ALA A 75 9.59 4.98 8.98
C ALA A 75 10.55 6.16 8.83
N ARG A 76 11.75 5.89 8.30
CA ARG A 76 12.76 6.93 8.06
C ARG A 76 12.36 7.79 6.86
N SER A 77 12.24 9.10 7.03
CA SER A 77 11.88 10.06 5.97
C SER A 77 12.77 9.94 4.72
N ASN A 78 14.08 9.77 4.92
CA ASN A 78 15.03 9.57 3.82
C ASN A 78 14.74 8.31 2.99
N SER A 79 14.26 7.24 3.63
CA SER A 79 13.87 6.01 2.94
C SER A 79 12.60 6.22 2.11
N ILE A 80 11.62 6.97 2.64
CA ILE A 80 10.38 7.32 1.93
C ILE A 80 10.72 8.17 0.69
N ILE A 81 11.49 9.25 0.86
CA ILE A 81 11.91 10.14 -0.23
C ILE A 81 12.68 9.36 -1.30
N ARG A 82 13.63 8.51 -0.91
CA ARG A 82 14.38 7.67 -1.85
C ARG A 82 13.44 6.75 -2.64
N LYS A 83 12.42 6.18 -2.00
CA LYS A 83 11.44 5.31 -2.67
C LYS A 83 10.58 6.09 -3.65
N ILE A 84 10.12 7.29 -3.29
CA ILE A 84 9.38 8.21 -4.17
C ILE A 84 10.19 8.56 -5.42
N LYS A 85 11.47 8.93 -5.24
CA LYS A 85 12.38 9.21 -6.36
C LYS A 85 12.60 7.99 -7.26
N ARG A 86 12.75 6.79 -6.69
CA ARG A 86 12.89 5.53 -7.45
C ARG A 86 11.64 5.16 -8.23
N ARG A 87 10.46 5.54 -7.73
CA ARG A 87 9.17 5.40 -8.45
C ARG A 87 8.96 6.50 -9.50
N GLN A 88 9.97 7.37 -9.69
CA GLN A 88 9.98 8.45 -10.67
C GLN A 88 8.77 9.39 -10.53
N MET A 89 8.26 9.62 -9.31
CA MET A 89 7.16 10.57 -9.09
C MET A 89 7.56 11.99 -9.53
N SER A 90 6.57 12.81 -9.85
CA SER A 90 6.74 14.18 -10.32
C SER A 90 7.57 15.00 -9.33
N VAL A 91 8.33 15.96 -9.86
CA VAL A 91 9.24 16.78 -9.06
C VAL A 91 8.45 17.63 -8.06
N GLU A 92 7.28 18.11 -8.48
CA GLU A 92 6.34 18.88 -7.68
C GLU A 92 5.86 18.07 -6.47
N LEU A 93 5.34 16.86 -6.70
CA LEU A 93 4.85 16.01 -5.61
C LEU A 93 5.98 15.50 -4.72
N THR A 94 7.16 15.22 -5.30
CA THR A 94 8.35 14.86 -4.51
C THR A 94 8.74 15.99 -3.58
N SER A 95 8.75 17.24 -4.06
CA SER A 95 9.09 18.42 -3.26
C SER A 95 8.10 18.65 -2.12
N VAL A 96 6.80 18.47 -2.39
CA VAL A 96 5.75 18.56 -1.37
C VAL A 96 5.93 17.50 -0.27
N VAL A 97 6.21 16.25 -0.64
CA VAL A 97 6.43 15.18 0.36
C VAL A 97 7.73 15.39 1.12
N GLN A 98 8.75 16.01 0.52
CA GLN A 98 9.99 16.34 1.21
C GLN A 98 9.82 17.47 2.24
N SER A 99 8.95 18.45 1.98
CA SER A 99 8.73 19.56 2.92
C SER A 99 7.81 19.15 4.08
N TYR A 100 6.89 18.22 3.86
CA TYR A 100 5.86 17.81 4.83
C TYR A 100 6.36 17.32 6.21
N PRO A 101 7.46 16.55 6.35
CA PRO A 101 7.98 16.13 7.65
C PRO A 101 8.70 17.24 8.43
N SER A 102 8.95 18.39 7.81
CA SER A 102 9.71 19.51 8.40
C SER A 102 8.81 20.49 9.16
N ASP A 103 7.49 20.37 8.98
CA ASP A 103 6.45 21.23 9.58
C ASP A 103 5.73 20.55 10.76
N ARG A 104 6.30 19.49 11.34
CA ARG A 104 5.72 18.76 12.48
C ARG A 104 6.70 18.55 13.61
#